data_AF-A0A7Z8W5M7-F1
#
_entry.id   AF-A0A7Z8W5M7-F1
#
_cell.length_a   1.000
_cell.length_b   1.000
_cell.length_c   1.000
_cell.angle_alpha   90.00
_cell.angle_beta   90.00
_cell.angle_gamma   90.00
#
_symmetry.space_group_name_H-M   'P 1'
#
loop_
_entity.id
_entity.type
_entity.pdbx_description
1 polymer ?
#
loop_
_entity_poly.entity_id
_entity_poly.type
_entity_poly.pdbx_seq_one_letter_code
_entity_poly.pdbx_strand_id
1 'polypeptide(L)'
;MYNFLSVFIGVLIAVMLPLNGILSELIGKYTASVVIHLVGLIAVIFILIINKNKIYFDKSIPLFLYSAGAIGVFTVLFNNISFSVLGASITIALSLLGQSIASIVIDHFGLLGMKVAKFEKKKLIGLCFISSGIIIMTIY
;
A
#
# COMPACT_ATOMS: atom_id res chain seq x y z
N MET A 1 -5.50 18.80 -9.55
CA MET A 1 -5.04 17.74 -10.47
C MET A 1 -4.55 16.51 -9.70
N TYR A 2 -3.66 16.65 -8.71
CA TYR A 2 -3.12 15.50 -7.94
C TYR A 2 -4.16 14.74 -7.10
N ASN A 3 -5.18 15.43 -6.53
CA ASN A 3 -6.22 14.77 -5.74
C ASN A 3 -7.04 13.74 -6.54
N PHE A 4 -7.27 13.97 -7.84
CA PHE A 4 -7.97 13.01 -8.70
C PHE A 4 -7.12 11.75 -8.93
N LEU A 5 -5.80 11.93 -9.06
CA LEU A 5 -4.86 10.82 -9.15
C LEU A 5 -4.87 9.99 -7.85
N SER A 6 -4.94 10.64 -6.68
CA SER A 6 -5.09 9.96 -5.39
C SER A 6 -6.39 9.17 -5.27
N VAL A 7 -7.51 9.70 -5.77
CA VAL A 7 -8.78 8.94 -5.83
C VAL A 7 -8.65 7.73 -6.76
N PHE A 8 -8.00 7.90 -7.91
CA PHE A 8 -7.77 6.82 -8.85
C PHE A 8 -6.90 5.69 -8.28
N ILE A 9 -5.91 6.02 -7.44
CA ILE A 9 -5.14 5.01 -6.69
C ILE A 9 -6.07 4.13 -5.84
N GLY A 10 -7.07 4.74 -5.19
CA GLY A 10 -8.06 3.98 -4.40
C GLY A 10 -8.85 2.97 -5.24
N VAL A 11 -9.23 3.33 -6.47
CA VAL A 11 -9.89 2.42 -7.42
C VAL A 11 -8.97 1.26 -7.80
N LEU A 12 -7.70 1.55 -8.09
CA LEU A 12 -6.72 0.52 -8.42
C LEU A 12 -6.50 -0.45 -7.25
N ILE A 13 -6.41 0.06 -6.02
CA ILE A 13 -6.28 -0.77 -4.81
C ILE A 13 -7.52 -1.67 -4.63
N ALA A 14 -8.72 -1.14 -4.86
CA ALA A 14 -9.96 -1.89 -4.73
C ALA A 14 -10.08 -3.06 -5.73
N VAL A 15 -9.46 -2.93 -6.91
CA VAL A 15 -9.37 -4.03 -7.89
C VAL A 15 -8.19 -4.97 -7.59
N MET A 16 -7.04 -4.41 -7.23
CA MET A 16 -5.82 -5.17 -6.93
C MET A 16 -6.03 -6.13 -5.76
N LEU A 17 -6.68 -5.67 -4.69
CA LEU A 17 -6.77 -6.45 -3.46
C LEU A 17 -7.54 -7.78 -3.66
N PRO A 18 -8.76 -7.82 -4.25
CA PRO A 18 -9.43 -9.08 -4.56
C PRO A 18 -8.63 -9.96 -5.53
N LEU A 19 -8.01 -9.39 -6.58
CA LEU A 19 -7.22 -10.19 -7.53
C LEU A 19 -6.07 -10.92 -6.83
N ASN A 20 -5.35 -10.22 -5.96
CA ASN A 20 -4.24 -10.80 -5.20
C ASN A 20 -4.73 -11.84 -4.18
N GLY A 21 -5.84 -11.55 -3.51
CA GLY A 21 -6.47 -12.44 -2.53
C GLY A 21 -6.96 -13.74 -3.17
N ILE A 22 -7.75 -13.65 -4.23
CA ILE A 22 -8.27 -14.80 -4.99
C ILE A 22 -7.12 -15.67 -5.52
N LEU A 23 -6.09 -15.06 -6.12
CA LEU A 23 -4.93 -15.82 -6.58
C LEU A 23 -4.23 -16.54 -5.42
N SER A 24 -4.14 -15.90 -4.24
CA SER A 24 -3.54 -16.51 -3.04
C SER A 24 -4.33 -17.69 -2.50
N GLU A 25 -5.65 -17.69 -2.64
CA GLU A 25 -6.50 -18.83 -2.28
C GLU A 25 -6.35 -19.99 -3.25
N LEU A 26 -6.16 -19.71 -4.55
CA LEU A 26 -6.04 -20.73 -5.58
C LEU A 26 -4.68 -21.45 -5.58
N ILE A 27 -3.57 -20.73 -5.41
CA ILE A 27 -2.22 -21.30 -5.58
C ILE A 27 -1.33 -21.16 -4.33
N GLY A 28 -1.88 -20.66 -3.23
CA GLY A 28 -1.19 -20.46 -1.96
C GLY A 28 -0.50 -19.10 -1.85
N LYS A 29 -0.53 -18.52 -0.64
CA LYS A 29 -0.09 -17.14 -0.33
C LYS A 29 1.35 -16.80 -0.77
N TYR A 30 2.30 -17.72 -0.58
CA TYR A 30 3.71 -17.47 -0.93
C TYR A 30 3.92 -17.53 -2.45
N THR A 31 3.38 -18.56 -3.09
CA THR A 31 3.45 -18.73 -4.55
C THR A 31 2.76 -17.58 -5.27
N ALA A 32 1.54 -17.21 -4.84
CA ALA A 32 0.81 -16.07 -5.39
C ALA A 32 1.60 -14.77 -5.23
N SER A 33 2.19 -14.51 -4.07
CA SER A 33 3.02 -13.33 -3.86
C SER A 33 4.20 -13.27 -4.85
N VAL A 34 4.88 -14.39 -5.12
CA VAL A 34 5.95 -14.45 -6.13
C VAL A 34 5.40 -14.11 -7.51
N VAL A 35 4.28 -14.71 -7.92
CA VAL A 35 3.66 -14.47 -9.24
C VAL A 35 3.23 -13.01 -9.38
N ILE A 36 2.56 -12.43 -8.37
CA ILE A 36 2.11 -11.03 -8.37
C ILE A 36 3.29 -10.07 -8.57
N HIS A 37 4.38 -10.27 -7.82
CA HIS A 37 5.55 -9.40 -7.93
C HIS A 37 6.31 -9.61 -9.24
N LEU A 38 6.34 -10.83 -9.77
CA LEU A 38 6.95 -11.12 -11.07
C LEU A 38 6.19 -10.41 -12.20
N VAL A 39 4.85 -10.49 -12.21
CA VAL A 39 4.01 -9.78 -13.18
C VAL A 39 4.18 -8.27 -13.05
N GLY A 40 4.21 -7.74 -11.83
CA GLY A 40 4.48 -6.32 -11.58
C GLY A 40 5.86 -5.88 -12.08
N LEU A 41 6.90 -6.69 -11.87
CA LEU A 41 8.25 -6.42 -12.36
C LEU A 41 8.29 -6.38 -13.90
N ILE A 42 7.66 -7.36 -14.56
CA ILE A 42 7.56 -7.39 -16.03
C ILE A 42 6.85 -6.13 -16.55
N ALA A 43 5.76 -5.71 -15.92
CA ALA A 43 5.02 -4.51 -16.31
C ALA A 43 5.88 -3.24 -16.20
N VAL A 44 6.64 -3.09 -15.11
CA VAL A 44 7.53 -1.93 -14.92
C VAL A 44 8.70 -1.95 -15.90
N ILE A 45 9.28 -3.13 -16.19
CA ILE A 45 10.33 -3.27 -17.22
C ILE A 45 9.80 -2.85 -18.59
N PHE A 46 8.58 -3.25 -18.95
CA PHE A 46 7.97 -2.87 -20.22
C PHE A 46 7.80 -1.34 -20.33
N ILE A 47 7.33 -0.69 -19.27
CA ILE A 47 7.24 0.79 -19.19
C ILE A 47 8.63 1.44 -19.34
N LEU A 48 9.65 0.86 -18.71
CA LEU A 48 11.03 1.35 -18.78
C LEU A 48 11.59 1.28 -20.21
N ILE A 49 11.30 0.20 -20.94
CA ILE A 49 11.68 0.01 -22.34
C ILE A 49 10.99 1.04 -23.24
N ILE A 50 9.68 1.23 -23.11
CA ILE A 50 8.92 2.21 -23.92
C ILE A 50 9.49 3.62 -23.71
N ASN A 51 9.80 3.97 -22.47
CA ASN A 51 10.36 5.29 -22.12
C ASN A 51 11.87 5.40 -22.38
N LYS A 52 12.52 4.34 -22.88
CA LYS A 52 13.96 4.29 -23.16
C LYS A 52 14.84 4.63 -21.94
N ASN A 53 14.33 4.37 -20.74
CA ASN A 53 15.07 4.56 -19.50
C ASN A 53 16.00 3.36 -19.27
N LYS A 54 17.04 3.53 -18.45
CA LYS A 54 17.95 2.44 -18.05
C LYS A 54 17.76 2.14 -16.57
N ILE A 55 17.90 0.86 -16.21
CA ILE A 55 17.99 0.47 -14.80
C ILE A 55 19.36 0.92 -14.30
N TYR A 56 19.39 1.69 -13.22
CA TYR A 56 20.60 2.17 -12.59
C TYR A 56 20.52 1.99 -11.08
N PHE A 57 21.58 1.46 -10.49
CA PHE A 57 21.75 1.34 -9.05
C PHE A 57 22.82 2.31 -8.59
N ASP A 58 22.40 3.37 -7.92
CA ASP A 58 23.29 4.37 -7.38
C ASP A 58 23.81 3.92 -6.01
N LYS A 59 25.13 3.72 -5.91
CA LYS A 59 25.78 3.32 -4.64
C LYS A 59 25.76 4.43 -3.59
N SER A 60 25.49 5.68 -3.98
CA SER A 60 25.37 6.81 -3.04
C SER A 60 24.02 6.82 -2.31
N ILE A 61 23.02 6.08 -2.81
CA ILE A 61 21.70 6.01 -2.18
C ILE A 61 21.77 5.08 -0.96
N PRO A 62 21.27 5.51 0.21
CA PRO A 62 21.23 4.68 1.42
C PRO A 62 20.54 3.33 1.17
N LEU A 63 21.22 2.23 1.51
CA LEU A 63 20.76 0.87 1.23
C LEU A 63 19.36 0.56 1.77
N PHE A 64 18.98 1.17 2.90
CA PHE A 64 17.66 0.95 3.49
C PHE A 64 16.51 1.43 2.58
N LEU A 65 16.72 2.38 1.66
CA LEU A 65 15.67 2.83 0.74
C LEU A 65 15.29 1.74 -0.27
N TYR A 66 16.25 0.88 -0.65
CA TYR A 66 15.97 -0.28 -1.49
C TYR A 66 15.13 -1.36 -0.77
N SER A 67 15.07 -1.33 0.56
CA SER A 67 14.22 -2.25 1.34
C SER A 67 12.72 -2.01 1.12
N ALA A 68 12.32 -0.89 0.50
CA ALA A 68 10.94 -0.61 0.13
C ALA A 68 10.31 -1.74 -0.71
N GLY A 69 11.10 -2.42 -1.55
CA GLY A 69 10.63 -3.60 -2.29
C GLY A 69 10.22 -4.76 -1.37
N ALA A 70 10.99 -5.03 -0.32
CA ALA A 70 10.66 -6.04 0.68
C ALA A 70 9.42 -5.64 1.49
N ILE A 71 9.28 -4.36 1.86
CA ILE A 71 8.07 -3.83 2.51
C ILE A 71 6.85 -4.05 1.60
N GLY A 72 6.99 -3.85 0.29
CA GLY A 72 5.94 -4.15 -0.69
C GLY A 72 5.51 -5.62 -0.69
N VAL A 73 6.47 -6.55 -0.64
CA VAL A 73 6.19 -8.00 -0.53
C VAL A 73 5.41 -8.32 0.73
N PHE A 74 5.84 -7.81 1.89
CA PHE A 74 5.12 -8.01 3.15
C PHE A 74 3.72 -7.39 3.12
N THR A 75 3.57 -6.23 2.47
CA THR A 75 2.27 -5.57 2.32
C THR A 75 1.29 -6.44 1.56
N VAL A 76 1.71 -7.02 0.42
CA VAL A 76 0.86 -7.94 -0.34
C VAL A 76 0.56 -9.21 0.45
N LEU A 77 1.55 -9.80 1.11
CA LEU A 77 1.34 -11.00 1.92
C LEU A 77 0.33 -10.78 3.06
N PHE A 78 0.48 -9.70 3.83
CA PHE A 78 -0.44 -9.39 4.93
C PHE A 78 -1.82 -8.97 4.43
N ASN A 79 -1.90 -8.28 3.30
CA ASN A 79 -3.17 -7.99 2.64
C ASN A 79 -3.90 -9.26 2.22
N ASN A 80 -3.20 -10.25 1.64
CA ASN A 80 -3.81 -11.50 1.20
C ASN A 80 -4.29 -12.33 2.41
N ILE A 81 -3.50 -12.37 3.49
CA ILE A 81 -3.91 -13.00 4.76
C ILE A 81 -5.16 -12.32 5.32
N SER A 82 -5.18 -10.98 5.33
CA SER A 82 -6.32 -10.21 5.85
C SER A 82 -7.55 -10.39 4.98
N PHE A 83 -7.39 -10.39 3.65
CA PHE A 83 -8.48 -10.55 2.69
C PHE A 83 -9.21 -11.89 2.89
N SER A 84 -8.49 -13.00 3.02
CA SER A 84 -9.12 -14.32 3.17
C SER A 84 -9.95 -14.47 4.46
N VAL A 85 -9.74 -13.58 5.44
CA VAL A 85 -10.49 -13.59 6.72
C VAL A 85 -11.56 -12.49 6.77
N LEU A 86 -11.25 -11.29 6.29
CA LEU A 86 -12.05 -10.08 6.47
C LEU A 86 -12.80 -9.64 5.20
N GLY A 87 -12.48 -10.24 4.04
CA GLY A 87 -12.93 -9.76 2.74
C GLY A 87 -12.28 -8.43 2.33
N ALA A 88 -12.62 -7.96 1.12
CA ALA A 88 -11.99 -6.78 0.52
C ALA A 88 -12.29 -5.48 1.28
N SER A 89 -13.56 -5.21 1.55
CA SER A 89 -14.01 -3.91 2.08
C SER A 89 -13.39 -3.59 3.44
N ILE A 90 -13.41 -4.54 4.38
CA ILE A 90 -12.84 -4.35 5.73
C ILE A 90 -11.31 -4.27 5.65
N THR A 91 -10.66 -5.10 4.84
CA THR A 91 -9.20 -5.06 4.65
C THR A 91 -8.72 -3.71 4.13
N ILE A 92 -9.40 -3.14 3.11
CA ILE A 92 -9.07 -1.81 2.57
C ILE A 92 -9.28 -0.73 3.63
N ALA A 93 -10.41 -0.78 4.35
CA ALA A 93 -10.72 0.27 5.31
C ALA A 93 -9.74 0.27 6.51
N LEU A 94 -9.41 -0.91 7.07
CA LEU A 94 -8.42 -1.04 8.14
C LEU A 94 -7.00 -0.67 7.69
N SER A 95 -6.60 -1.11 6.49
CA SER A 95 -5.27 -0.75 5.94
C SER A 95 -5.16 0.76 5.70
N LEU A 96 -6.21 1.42 5.20
CA LEU A 96 -6.24 2.87 5.03
C LEU A 96 -6.10 3.60 6.38
N LEU A 97 -6.75 3.11 7.43
CA LEU A 97 -6.61 3.67 8.79
C LEU A 97 -5.16 3.53 9.27
N GLY A 98 -4.56 2.34 9.13
CA GLY A 98 -3.16 2.08 9.46
C GLY A 98 -2.19 2.98 8.69
N GLN A 99 -2.38 3.12 7.38
CA GLN A 99 -1.60 4.03 6.53
C GLN A 99 -1.73 5.49 6.98
N SER A 100 -2.94 5.93 7.34
CA SER A 100 -3.19 7.29 7.79
C SER A 100 -2.47 7.61 9.11
N ILE A 101 -2.54 6.68 10.07
CA ILE A 101 -1.85 6.83 11.36
C ILE A 101 -0.33 6.80 11.16
N ALA A 102 0.20 5.83 10.39
CA ALA A 102 1.62 5.73 10.12
C ALA A 102 2.16 6.96 9.39
N SER A 103 1.43 7.48 8.39
CA SER A 103 1.79 8.71 7.68
C SER A 103 1.89 9.89 8.63
N ILE A 104 0.92 10.06 9.53
CA ILE A 104 0.95 11.15 10.52
C ILE A 104 2.19 11.06 11.41
N VAL A 105 2.56 9.86 11.87
CA VAL A 105 3.76 9.66 12.69
C VAL A 105 5.02 9.99 11.90
N ILE A 106 5.15 9.47 10.67
CA ILE A 106 6.29 9.72 9.78
C ILE A 106 6.44 11.22 9.49
N ASP A 107 5.34 11.88 9.12
CA ASP A 107 5.29 13.32 8.83
C ASP A 107 5.66 14.17 10.05
N HIS A 108 5.12 13.81 11.22
CA HIS A 108 5.29 14.58 12.44
C HIS A 108 6.73 14.58 12.94
N PHE A 109 7.41 13.44 12.84
CA PHE A 109 8.80 13.29 13.26
C PHE A 109 9.80 13.53 12.12
N GLY A 110 9.34 13.76 10.89
CA GLY A 110 10.21 13.91 9.72
C GLY A 110 11.05 12.66 9.46
N LEU A 111 10.49 11.47 9.75
CA LEU A 111 11.19 10.21 9.54
C LEU A 111 11.54 10.05 8.06
N LEU A 112 12.58 9.25 7.78
CA LEU A 112 13.06 8.99 6.41
C LEU A 112 13.60 10.24 5.68
N GLY A 113 13.97 11.29 6.43
CA GLY A 113 14.50 12.55 5.87
C GLY A 113 13.43 13.45 5.29
N MET A 114 12.15 13.21 5.61
CA MET A 114 11.03 14.01 5.13
C MET A 114 10.95 15.36 5.85
N LYS A 115 10.39 16.37 5.17
CA LYS A 115 10.10 17.66 5.78
C LYS A 115 9.09 17.48 6.92
N VAL A 116 9.48 17.90 8.12
CA VAL A 116 8.62 17.85 9.31
C VAL A 116 7.33 18.64 9.05
N ALA A 117 6.19 17.94 9.13
CA ALA A 117 4.87 18.55 9.11
C ALA A 117 4.22 18.35 10.48
N LYS A 118 4.11 19.44 11.25
CA LYS A 118 3.57 19.37 12.61
C LYS A 118 2.16 18.76 12.60
N PHE A 119 1.91 17.89 13.57
CA PHE A 119 0.62 17.24 13.70
C PHE A 119 -0.46 18.26 14.05
N GLU A 120 -1.49 18.33 13.23
CA GLU A 120 -2.68 19.13 13.50
C GLU A 120 -3.71 18.27 14.21
N LYS A 121 -4.08 18.67 15.45
CA LYS A 121 -5.09 17.96 16.26
C LYS A 121 -6.43 17.79 15.54
N LYS A 122 -6.77 18.66 14.59
CA LYS A 122 -7.98 18.55 13.76
C LYS A 122 -8.04 17.26 12.94
N LYS A 123 -6.88 16.66 12.58
CA LYS A 123 -6.83 15.35 11.88
C LYS A 123 -7.40 14.21 12.73
N LEU A 124 -7.44 14.34 14.06
CA LEU A 124 -8.08 13.36 14.94
C LEU A 124 -9.56 13.22 14.65
N ILE A 125 -10.24 14.31 14.29
CA ILE A 125 -11.67 14.28 13.95
C ILE A 125 -11.89 13.35 12.75
N GLY A 126 -11.08 13.50 11.70
CA GLY A 126 -11.12 12.62 10.53
C GLY A 126 -10.83 11.16 10.87
N LEU A 127 -9.80 10.90 11.68
CA LEU A 127 -9.49 9.53 12.14
C LEU A 127 -10.62 8.92 12.96
N CYS A 128 -11.30 9.70 13.81
CA CYS A 128 -12.46 9.24 14.57
C CYS A 128 -13.62 8.84 13.64
N PHE A 129 -13.91 9.63 12.60
CA PHE A 129 -14.94 9.29 11.61
C PHE A 129 -14.59 8.03 10.82
N ILE A 130 -13.34 7.91 10.35
CA ILE A 130 -12.86 6.71 9.65
C ILE A 130 -13.01 5.47 10.55
N SER A 131 -12.54 5.56 11.80
CA SER A 131 -12.60 4.45 12.75
C SER A 131 -14.05 4.04 13.05
N SER A 132 -14.94 5.02 13.24
CA SER A 132 -16.37 4.76 13.48
C SER A 132 -17.02 4.07 12.27
N GLY A 133 -16.71 4.52 11.05
CA GLY A 133 -17.19 3.89 9.82
C GLY A 133 -16.72 2.45 9.67
N ILE A 134 -15.44 2.18 9.97
CA ILE A 134 -14.88 0.82 9.96
C ILE A 134 -15.58 -0.08 10.97
N ILE A 135 -15.80 0.41 12.20
CA ILE A 135 -16.51 -0.35 13.25
C ILE A 135 -17.91 -0.75 12.77
N ILE A 136 -18.65 0.19 12.17
CA ILE A 136 -19.98 -0.08 11.63
C ILE A 136 -19.92 -1.14 10.53
N MET A 137 -19.01 -0.99 9.56
CA MET A 137 -18.79 -1.96 8.47
C MET A 137 -18.32 -3.34 8.94
N THR A 138 -17.76 -3.44 10.14
CA THR A 138 -17.28 -4.71 10.69
C THR A 138 -18.37 -5.43 11.47
N ILE A 139 -19.29 -4.68 12.08
CA ILE A 139 -20.39 -5.23 12.90
C ILE A 139 -21.60 -5.62 12.03
N TYR A 140 -21.89 -4.84 10.99
CA TYR A 140 -23.04 -5.02 10.09
C TYR A 140 -22.59 -5.41 8.69
#